data_AF-A0A973SQ39-F1
#
_entry.id   AF-A0A973SQ39-F1
#
_cell.length_a   1.000
_cell.length_b   1.000
_cell.length_c   1.000
_cell.angle_alpha   90.00
_cell.angle_beta   90.00
_cell.angle_gamma   90.00
#
_symmetry.space_group_name_H-M   'P 1'
#
loop_
_entity.id
_entity.type
_entity.pdbx_description
1 polymer ?
#
loop_
_entity_poly.entity_id
_entity_poly.type
_entity_poly.pdbx_seq_one_letter_code
_entity_poly.pdbx_strand_id
1 'polypeptide(L)'
;MAFRRAAQDVETTRPGGGLATEVVDEITWYMREHKITRADLAASMKVSPGRVSQILSGDENLTLRTLSAVIDALGCRLEFTLSDAEESFTDGDGH
;
A
#
# COMPACT_ATOMS: atom_id res chain seq x y z
N MET A 1 11.64 -13.69 -13.51
CA MET A 1 11.03 -12.84 -12.46
C MET A 1 11.98 -11.69 -12.20
N ALA A 2 11.80 -10.56 -12.89
CA ALA A 2 12.72 -9.43 -12.82
C ALA A 2 12.36 -8.55 -11.61
N PHE A 3 13.16 -8.62 -10.55
CA PHE A 3 13.16 -7.63 -9.48
C PHE A 3 13.61 -6.29 -10.05
N ARG A 4 12.75 -5.26 -9.98
CA ARG A 4 13.15 -3.91 -10.41
C ARG A 4 14.02 -3.29 -9.31
N ARG A 5 15.33 -3.51 -9.44
CA ARG A 5 16.37 -2.71 -8.77
C ARG A 5 17.13 -1.93 -9.83
N ALA A 6 16.80 -0.65 -10.00
CA ALA A 6 17.69 0.42 -10.49
C ALA A 6 16.93 1.75 -10.52
N ALA A 7 17.64 2.82 -10.14
CA ALA A 7 17.25 4.24 -10.05
C ALA A 7 16.69 4.67 -8.68
N GLN A 8 17.59 4.69 -7.70
CA GLN A 8 17.58 5.73 -6.68
C GLN A 8 18.08 7.01 -7.36
N ASP A 9 17.16 7.91 -7.70
CA ASP A 9 17.44 9.34 -7.83
C ASP A 9 16.38 10.05 -6.98
N VAL A 10 16.90 10.82 -6.02
CA VAL A 10 16.16 11.54 -5.00
C VAL A 10 15.45 12.73 -5.64
N GLU A 11 14.13 12.67 -5.68
CA GLU A 11 13.28 13.84 -5.51
C GLU A 11 12.35 13.51 -4.34
N THR A 12 12.85 13.76 -3.13
CA THR A 12 12.08 13.72 -1.88
C THR A 12 11.04 14.82 -1.92
N THR A 13 9.90 14.53 -2.53
CA THR A 13 8.60 15.08 -2.19
C THR A 13 7.57 14.04 -2.63
N ARG A 14 7.43 12.97 -1.84
CA ARG A 14 6.18 12.19 -1.89
C ARG A 14 5.18 12.96 -1.02
N PRO A 15 4.13 13.57 -1.59
CA PRO A 15 3.09 14.19 -0.78
C PRO A 15 2.56 13.11 0.19
N GLY A 16 2.60 13.42 1.49
CA GLY A 16 2.43 12.46 2.58
C GLY A 16 1.06 11.79 2.62
N GLY A 17 0.92 10.68 1.91
CA GLY A 17 0.00 9.62 2.28
C GLY A 17 0.69 8.73 3.32
N GLY A 18 0.03 8.46 4.45
CA GLY A 18 0.53 7.46 5.40
C GLY A 18 0.58 6.06 4.75
N LEU A 19 1.20 5.09 5.43
CA LEU A 19 1.28 3.69 4.97
C LEU A 19 -0.07 3.13 4.44
N ALA A 20 -1.19 3.51 5.07
CA ALA A 20 -2.52 3.11 4.62
C ALA A 20 -2.84 3.58 3.20
N THR A 21 -2.50 4.81 2.84
CA THR A 21 -2.69 5.37 1.49
C THR A 21 -1.83 4.62 0.48
N GLU A 22 -0.54 4.41 0.78
CA GLU A 22 0.37 3.68 -0.12
C GLU A 22 -0.14 2.25 -0.39
N VAL A 23 -0.62 1.56 0.65
CA VAL A 23 -1.23 0.23 0.51
C VAL A 23 -2.50 0.26 -0.33
N VAL A 24 -3.38 1.25 -0.13
CA VAL A 24 -4.63 1.41 -0.92
C VAL A 24 -4.34 1.72 -2.38
N ASP A 25 -3.32 2.53 -2.65
CA ASP A 25 -2.89 2.86 -4.01
C ASP A 25 -2.37 1.62 -4.73
N GLU A 26 -1.55 0.80 -4.05
CA GLU A 26 -1.04 -0.46 -4.59
C GLU A 26 -2.17 -1.45 -4.87
N ILE A 27 -3.13 -1.61 -3.94
CA ILE A 27 -4.32 -2.44 -4.15
C ILE A 27 -5.11 -1.96 -5.37
N THR A 28 -5.33 -0.65 -5.48
CA THR A 28 -6.10 -0.04 -6.58
C THR A 28 -5.39 -0.21 -7.92
N TRP A 29 -4.05 -0.08 -7.94
CA TRP A 29 -3.22 -0.37 -9.10
C TRP A 29 -3.37 -1.84 -9.53
N TYR A 30 -3.22 -2.79 -8.59
CA TYR A 30 -3.35 -4.21 -8.87
C TYR A 30 -4.72 -4.57 -9.44
N MET A 31 -5.80 -4.08 -8.80
CA MET A 31 -7.16 -4.29 -9.29
C MET A 31 -7.34 -3.82 -10.72
N ARG A 32 -6.82 -2.63 -11.06
CA ARG A 32 -6.91 -2.07 -12.42
C ARG A 32 -6.16 -2.94 -13.44
N GLU A 33 -4.93 -3.34 -13.13
CA GLU A 33 -4.11 -4.17 -14.02
C GLU A 33 -4.76 -5.53 -14.30
N HIS A 34 -5.39 -6.12 -13.28
CA HIS A 34 -6.06 -7.42 -13.38
C HIS A 34 -7.54 -7.32 -13.75
N LYS A 35 -8.05 -6.12 -14.08
CA LYS A 35 -9.46 -5.85 -14.45
C LYS A 35 -10.48 -6.29 -13.38
N ILE A 36 -10.09 -6.25 -12.12
CA ILE A 36 -10.93 -6.56 -10.97
C ILE A 36 -11.70 -5.29 -10.60
N THR A 37 -13.03 -5.36 -10.60
CA THR A 37 -13.86 -4.22 -10.19
C THR A 37 -14.04 -4.20 -8.66
N ARG A 38 -14.49 -3.06 -8.12
CA ARG A 38 -14.88 -2.98 -6.70
C ARG A 38 -16.04 -3.93 -6.36
N ALA A 39 -16.91 -4.22 -7.31
CA ALA A 39 -18.00 -5.18 -7.13
C ALA A 39 -17.46 -6.61 -7.04
N ASP A 40 -16.46 -6.97 -7.86
CA ASP A 40 -15.81 -8.28 -7.80
C ASP A 40 -15.10 -8.49 -6.47
N LEU A 41 -14.35 -7.47 -6.02
CA LEU A 41 -13.70 -7.51 -4.71
C LEU A 41 -14.72 -7.63 -3.57
N ALA A 42 -15.82 -6.88 -3.63
CA ALA A 42 -16.89 -6.95 -2.64
C ALA A 42 -17.53 -8.35 -2.58
N ALA A 43 -17.77 -8.96 -3.75
CA ALA A 43 -18.32 -10.30 -3.86
C ALA A 43 -17.35 -11.35 -3.28
N SER A 44 -16.05 -11.25 -3.60
CA SER A 44 -15.01 -12.13 -3.07
C SER A 44 -14.87 -12.02 -1.55
N MET A 45 -14.90 -10.79 -1.02
CA MET A 45 -14.85 -10.51 0.42
C MET A 45 -16.18 -10.80 1.16
N LYS A 46 -17.28 -11.07 0.44
CA LYS A 46 -18.64 -11.21 0.98
C LYS A 46 -19.11 -9.99 1.79
N VAL A 47 -18.80 -8.79 1.31
CA VAL A 47 -19.20 -7.51 1.91
C VAL A 47 -19.97 -6.64 0.91
N SER A 48 -20.51 -5.52 1.37
CA SER A 48 -21.17 -4.57 0.48
C SER A 48 -20.16 -3.79 -0.39
N PRO A 49 -20.54 -3.38 -1.62
CA PRO A 49 -19.70 -2.49 -2.44
C PRO A 49 -19.37 -1.15 -1.77
N GLY A 50 -20.28 -0.66 -0.91
CA GLY A 50 -20.03 0.52 -0.08
C GLY A 50 -18.89 0.31 0.90
N ARG A 51 -18.80 -0.87 1.52
CA ARG A 51 -17.68 -1.21 2.42
C ARG A 51 -16.35 -1.24 1.67
N VAL A 52 -16.31 -1.81 0.47
CA VAL A 52 -15.09 -1.77 -0.37
C VAL A 52 -14.72 -0.34 -0.76
N SER A 53 -15.70 0.51 -1.06
CA SER A 53 -15.43 1.91 -1.40
C SER A 53 -14.86 2.70 -0.22
N GLN A 54 -15.29 2.41 1.01
CA GLN A 54 -14.69 2.96 2.23
C GLN A 54 -13.25 2.48 2.45
N ILE A 55 -12.99 1.18 2.24
CA ILE A 55 -11.65 0.61 2.39
C ILE A 55 -10.68 1.27 1.40
N LEU A 56 -11.13 1.50 0.16
CA LEU A 56 -10.31 2.05 -0.92
C LEU A 56 -10.33 3.59 -1.00
N SER A 57 -11.03 4.30 -0.12
CA SER A 57 -10.97 5.77 -0.13
C SER A 57 -9.68 6.29 0.51
N GLY A 58 -8.99 5.48 1.32
CA GLY A 58 -7.78 5.89 2.04
C GLY A 58 -8.04 6.85 3.22
N ASP A 59 -9.28 7.32 3.39
CA ASP A 59 -9.70 8.22 4.46
C ASP A 59 -10.02 7.50 5.77
N GLU A 60 -10.34 6.20 5.73
CA GLU A 60 -10.57 5.38 6.92
C GLU A 60 -9.28 4.71 7.42
N ASN A 61 -9.21 4.46 8.73
CA ASN A 61 -8.14 3.68 9.33
C ASN A 61 -8.18 2.23 8.82
N LEU A 62 -7.26 1.89 7.92
CA LEU A 62 -7.10 0.53 7.40
C LEU A 62 -6.50 -0.37 8.48
N THR A 63 -7.27 -1.34 8.97
CA THR A 63 -6.75 -2.35 9.90
C THR A 63 -6.00 -3.46 9.15
N LEU A 64 -5.00 -4.08 9.79
CA LEU A 64 -4.33 -5.27 9.24
C LEU A 64 -5.29 -6.43 8.95
N ARG A 65 -6.36 -6.55 9.74
CA ARG A 65 -7.43 -7.53 9.50
C ARG A 65 -8.15 -7.26 8.17
N THR A 66 -8.48 -6.00 7.91
CA THR A 66 -9.09 -5.59 6.64
C THR A 66 -8.13 -5.84 5.48
N LEU A 67 -6.87 -5.45 5.64
CA LEU A 67 -5.83 -5.66 4.64
C LEU A 67 -5.67 -7.15 4.30
N SER A 68 -5.58 -8.03 5.30
CA SER A 68 -5.53 -9.48 5.10
C SER A 68 -6.72 -9.98 4.30
N ALA A 69 -7.94 -9.56 4.64
CA ALA A 69 -9.15 -9.97 3.93
C ALA A 69 -9.15 -9.51 2.46
N VAL A 70 -8.60 -8.33 2.16
CA VAL A 70 -8.45 -7.84 0.78
C VAL A 70 -7.42 -8.69 0.02
N ILE A 71 -6.26 -8.96 0.62
CA ILE A 71 -5.20 -9.77 0.00
C ILE A 71 -5.71 -11.18 -0.32
N ASP A 72 -6.38 -11.82 0.64
CA ASP A 72 -6.99 -13.14 0.47
C ASP A 72 -8.04 -13.13 -0.64
N ALA A 73 -8.90 -12.12 -0.68
CA ALA A 73 -9.94 -11.97 -1.69
C ALA A 73 -9.40 -11.71 -3.11
N LEU A 74 -8.23 -11.10 -3.22
CA LEU A 74 -7.52 -10.89 -4.48
C LEU A 74 -6.65 -12.09 -4.89
N GLY A 75 -6.47 -13.08 -3.99
CA GLY A 75 -5.53 -14.19 -4.21
C GLY A 75 -4.06 -13.74 -4.25
N CYS A 76 -3.75 -12.63 -3.58
CA CYS A 76 -2.42 -12.03 -3.56
C CYS A 76 -1.58 -12.53 -2.38
N ARG A 77 -0.31 -12.16 -2.37
CA ARG A 77 0.59 -12.30 -1.22
C ARG A 77 1.20 -10.93 -0.91
N LEU A 78 1.20 -10.56 0.38
CA LEU A 78 1.88 -9.36 0.86
C LEU A 78 3.32 -9.70 1.29
N GLU A 79 4.27 -8.90 0.82
CA GLU A 79 5.67 -8.94 1.23
C GLU A 79 6.10 -7.50 1.59
N PHE A 80 6.70 -7.31 2.78
CA PHE A 80 7.27 -6.04 3.18
C PHE A 80 8.63 -6.24 3.85
N THR A 81 9.49 -5.24 3.75
CA THR A 81 10.83 -5.22 4.34
C THR A 81 11.03 -3.88 5.02
N LEU A 82 11.59 -3.91 6.23
CA LEU A 82 11.98 -2.69 6.95
C LEU A 82 13.45 -2.39 6.64
N SER A 83 13.77 -1.10 6.61
CA SER A 83 15.14 -0.61 6.48
C SER A 83 15.29 0.55 7.43
N ASP A 84 16.53 0.87 7.79
CA ASP A 84 16.80 2.01 8.65
C ASP A 84 16.23 3.27 7.99
N ALA A 85 15.37 3.96 8.73
CA ALA A 85 15.02 5.32 8.38
C ALA A 85 16.28 6.13 8.70
N GLU A 86 17.08 6.44 7.68
CA GLU A 86 18.42 7.03 7.84
C GLU A 86 18.47 7.93 9.06
N GLU A 87 19.17 7.47 10.11
CA GLU A 87 19.46 8.31 11.24
C GLU A 87 20.38 9.40 10.70
N SER A 88 19.82 10.58 10.40
CA SER A 88 20.60 11.79 10.28
C SER A 88 21.11 12.15 11.68
N PHE A 89 22.06 11.36 12.17
CA PHE A 89 23.02 11.81 13.15
C PHE A 89 23.88 12.87 12.46
N THR A 90 23.39 14.10 12.42
CA THR A 90 24.28 15.26 12.49
C THR A 90 24.81 15.32 13.91
N ASP A 91 25.73 14.42 14.23
CA ASP A 91 26.66 14.59 15.34
C ASP A 91 28.06 14.63 14.72
N GLY A 92 28.57 15.85 14.63
CA GLY A 92 29.79 16.23 13.95
C GLY A 92 30.25 17.57 14.51
N ASP A 93 30.59 17.50 15.79
CA ASP A 93 31.34 18.49 16.55
C ASP A 93 32.50 19.13 15.79
N GLY A 94 32.70 20.42 16.09
CA GLY A 94 33.99 20.94 16.51
C GLY A 94 35.17 20.87 15.54
N HIS A 95 35.50 22.04 14.96
CA HIS A 95 36.81 22.60 15.23
C HIS A 95 36.76 24.10 15.49
#